data_AF-A0A969R5J3-F1
#
_entry.id   AF-A0A969R5J3-F1
#
_cell.length_a   1.000
_cell.length_b   1.000
_cell.length_c   1.000
_cell.angle_alpha   90.00
_cell.angle_beta   90.00
_cell.angle_gamma   90.00
#
_symmetry.space_group_name_H-M   'P 1'
#
loop_
_entity.id
_entity.type
_entity.pdbx_description
1 polymer ?
#
loop_
_entity_poly.entity_id
_entity_poly.type
_entity_poly.pdbx_seq_one_letter_code
_entity_poly.pdbx_strand_id
1 'polypeptide(L)'
;MDRKKLQSIRPYTAHLNAWIASNYQDDLQLLHGEALGHIQAWAKDKTLSIDDYRFLVASQKRDQEKLEQALAASETKNQDLLATQQRSQRQTYLLMIGLVIFSLIVGGVLGMAIATTL
;
A
#
# COMPACT_ATOMS: atom_id res chain seq x y z
N MET A 1 18.75 46.88 5.59
CA MET A 1 18.96 45.44 5.34
C MET A 1 18.22 45.07 4.05
N ASP A 2 18.97 44.94 2.97
CA ASP A 2 18.46 44.92 1.60
C ASP A 2 17.74 43.61 1.26
N ARG A 3 16.44 43.71 0.91
CA ARG A 3 15.60 42.64 0.34
C ARG A 3 16.01 42.22 -1.09
N LYS A 4 17.19 42.62 -1.56
CA LYS A 4 17.67 42.55 -2.97
C LYS A 4 18.49 41.29 -3.32
N LYS A 5 18.18 40.14 -2.72
CA LYS A 5 18.62 38.83 -3.26
C LYS A 5 17.44 37.91 -3.63
N LEU A 6 16.33 38.52 -4.01
CA LEU A 6 15.23 37.83 -4.71
C LEU A 6 15.63 37.68 -6.19
N GLN A 7 16.30 36.58 -6.56
CA GLN A 7 16.25 35.99 -7.91
C GLN A 7 17.08 34.68 -8.00
N SER A 8 16.60 33.69 -7.26
CA SER A 8 16.51 32.31 -7.69
C SER A 8 15.15 31.88 -7.15
N ILE A 9 14.08 32.07 -7.92
CA ILE A 9 12.71 31.79 -7.47
C ILE A 9 12.65 30.30 -7.13
N ARG A 10 12.69 29.96 -5.83
CA ARG A 10 12.57 28.57 -5.38
C ARG A 10 11.13 28.12 -5.69
N PRO A 11 10.92 27.07 -6.49
CA PRO A 11 9.57 26.67 -6.92
C PRO A 11 8.64 26.29 -5.76
N TYR A 12 9.20 25.95 -4.60
CA TYR A 12 8.51 25.50 -3.38
C TYR A 12 8.45 26.56 -2.27
N THR A 13 8.80 27.83 -2.55
CA THR A 13 8.86 28.90 -1.52
C THR A 13 7.54 29.06 -0.77
N ALA A 14 6.40 28.97 -1.47
CA ALA A 14 5.09 29.12 -0.86
C ALA A 14 4.82 28.02 0.19
N HIS A 15 5.12 26.78 -0.17
CA HIS A 15 5.01 25.62 0.72
C HIS A 15 5.97 25.72 1.91
N LEU A 16 7.22 26.09 1.67
CA LEU A 16 8.21 26.31 2.72
C LEU A 16 7.75 27.37 3.72
N ASN A 17 7.26 28.51 3.23
CA ASN A 17 6.80 29.60 4.08
C ASN A 17 5.55 29.22 4.89
N ALA A 18 4.60 28.50 4.28
CA ALA A 18 3.43 28.00 4.98
C ALA A 18 3.83 26.99 6.07
N TRP A 19 4.79 26.11 5.79
CA TRP A 19 5.32 25.16 6.75
C TRP A 19 6.06 25.84 7.91
N ILE A 20 6.89 26.85 7.62
CA ILE A 20 7.54 27.69 8.64
C ILE A 20 6.48 28.41 9.49
N ALA A 21 5.45 28.98 8.87
CA ALA A 21 4.36 29.68 9.56
C ALA A 21 3.56 28.75 10.48
N SER A 22 3.46 27.47 10.14
CA SER A 22 2.91 26.43 11.00
C SER A 22 3.84 25.97 12.12
N ASN A 23 4.99 26.62 12.31
CA ASN A 23 6.05 26.19 13.22
C ASN A 23 6.55 24.76 12.93
N TYR A 24 6.68 24.40 11.65
CA TYR A 24 7.18 23.10 11.19
C TYR A 24 6.26 21.90 11.49
N GLN A 25 4.96 22.15 11.66
CA GLN A 25 4.00 21.11 12.06
C GLN A 25 3.01 20.73 10.96
N ASP A 26 2.72 21.63 10.02
CA ASP A 26 1.77 21.35 8.94
C ASP A 26 2.43 20.52 7.85
N ASP A 27 2.47 19.22 8.08
CA ASP A 27 3.04 18.29 7.12
C ASP A 27 2.37 18.37 5.75
N LEU A 28 1.12 18.87 5.63
CA LEU A 28 0.41 18.97 4.35
C LEU A 28 1.12 19.90 3.36
N GLN A 29 1.96 20.80 3.87
CA GLN A 29 2.82 21.65 3.05
C GLN A 29 4.04 20.91 2.48
N LEU A 30 4.36 19.73 3.00
CA LEU A 30 5.52 18.97 2.55
C LEU A 30 5.30 18.38 1.15
N LEU A 31 6.39 18.36 0.38
CA LEU A 31 6.39 17.81 -0.98
C LEU A 31 6.33 16.29 -0.93
N HIS A 32 5.79 15.69 -1.98
CA HIS A 32 5.65 14.23 -2.13
C HIS A 32 5.80 13.84 -3.60
N GLY A 33 6.15 12.57 -3.84
CA GLY A 33 6.27 11.99 -5.18
C GLY A 33 7.10 12.83 -6.16
N GLU A 34 6.55 13.06 -7.36
CA GLU A 34 7.24 13.75 -8.45
C GLU A 34 7.65 15.19 -8.09
N ALA A 35 6.80 15.91 -7.34
CA ALA A 35 7.12 17.26 -6.89
C ALA A 35 8.37 17.28 -6.00
N LEU A 36 8.50 16.30 -5.08
CA LEU A 36 9.70 16.15 -4.27
C LEU A 36 10.92 15.81 -5.14
N GLY A 37 10.78 14.86 -6.07
CA GLY A 37 11.87 14.46 -6.97
C GLY A 37 12.38 15.62 -7.84
N HIS A 38 11.47 16.44 -8.37
CA HIS A 38 11.84 17.62 -9.15
C HIS A 38 12.60 18.65 -8.32
N ILE A 39 12.17 18.92 -7.07
CA ILE A 39 12.88 19.86 -6.21
C ILE A 39 14.23 19.30 -5.75
N GLN A 40 14.33 18.00 -5.47
CA GLN A 40 15.62 17.36 -5.16
C GLN A 40 16.60 17.49 -6.32
N ALA A 41 16.15 17.28 -7.56
CA ALA A 41 16.98 17.47 -8.74
C ALA A 41 17.41 18.94 -8.90
N TRP A 42 16.49 19.89 -8.72
CA TRP A 42 16.77 21.32 -8.74
C TRP A 42 17.79 21.73 -7.65
N ALA A 43 17.74 21.10 -6.48
CA ALA A 43 18.54 21.43 -5.32
C ALA A 43 20.00 20.93 -5.39
N LYS A 44 20.32 19.93 -6.24
CA LYS A 44 21.66 19.31 -6.31
C LYS A 44 22.79 20.32 -6.51
N ASP A 45 22.57 21.32 -7.35
CA ASP A 45 23.57 22.34 -7.70
C ASP A 45 23.27 23.69 -7.02
N LYS A 46 22.70 23.67 -5.80
CA LYS A 46 22.27 24.86 -5.07
C LYS A 46 22.79 24.84 -3.64
N THR A 47 23.18 26.01 -3.14
CA THR A 47 23.42 26.21 -1.71
C THR A 47 22.09 26.46 -1.03
N LEU A 48 21.61 25.46 -0.29
CA LEU A 48 20.35 25.53 0.45
C LEU A 48 20.55 26.21 1.81
N SER A 49 19.53 26.92 2.28
CA SER A 49 19.50 27.35 3.67
C SER A 49 19.18 26.17 4.60
N ILE A 50 19.41 26.34 5.90
CA ILE A 50 19.04 25.34 6.91
C ILE A 50 17.54 24.99 6.84
N ASP A 51 16.70 25.99 6.59
CA ASP A 51 15.24 25.78 6.51
C ASP A 51 14.83 25.02 5.25
N ASP A 52 15.47 25.30 4.12
CA ASP A 52 15.26 24.53 2.89
C ASP A 52 15.64 23.07 3.09
N TYR A 53 16.82 22.83 3.68
CA TYR A 53 17.30 21.49 3.96
C TYR A 53 16.34 20.74 4.89
N ARG A 54 15.92 21.37 5.99
CA ARG A 54 14.97 20.79 6.94
C ARG A 54 13.63 20.45 6.27
N PHE A 55 13.14 21.31 5.39
CA PHE A 55 11.90 21.07 4.63
C PHE A 55 12.01 19.90 3.66
N LEU A 56 13.13 19.77 2.94
CA LEU A 56 13.35 18.65 2.02
C LEU A 56 13.50 17.31 2.76
N VAL A 57 14.20 17.31 3.89
CA VAL A 57 14.33 16.11 4.74
C VAL A 57 12.98 15.70 5.32
N ALA A 58 12.20 16.66 5.84
CA ALA A 58 10.86 16.39 6.34
C ALA A 58 9.94 15.83 5.24
N SER A 59 10.01 16.42 4.04
CA SER A 59 9.26 15.95 2.87
C SER A 59 9.63 14.52 2.48
N GLN A 60 10.93 14.21 2.44
CA GLN A 60 11.40 12.85 2.14
C GLN A 60 10.96 11.83 3.17
N LYS A 61 11.07 12.16 4.46
CA LYS A 61 10.63 11.28 5.54
C LYS A 61 9.14 10.96 5.43
N ARG A 62 8.30 11.98 5.21
CA ARG A 62 6.86 11.80 5.05
C ARG A 62 6.51 10.94 3.84
N ASP A 63 7.18 11.16 2.72
CA ASP A 63 6.92 10.40 1.49
C ASP A 63 7.29 8.92 1.66
N GLN A 64 8.40 8.64 2.35
CA GLN A 64 8.81 7.28 2.71
C GLN A 64 7.81 6.61 3.66
N GLU A 65 7.38 7.29 4.73
CA GLU A 65 6.40 6.75 5.69
C GLU A 65 5.07 6.40 4.99
N LYS A 66 4.62 7.23 4.05
CA LYS A 66 3.41 6.94 3.26
C LYS A 66 3.58 5.69 2.39
N LEU A 67 4.75 5.51 1.78
CA LEU A 67 5.04 4.33 0.98
C LEU A 67 5.04 3.06 1.84
N GLU A 68 5.69 3.09 3.00
CA GLU A 68 5.73 1.97 3.94
C GLU A 68 4.32 1.59 4.44
N GLN A 69 3.49 2.59 4.77
CA GLN A 69 2.10 2.37 5.18
C GLN A 69 1.26 1.74 4.05
N ALA A 70 1.43 2.20 2.81
CA ALA A 70 0.73 1.66 1.66
C ALA A 70 1.11 0.20 1.38
N LEU A 71 2.40 -0.14 1.54
CA LEU A 71 2.89 -1.52 1.40
C LEU A 71 2.31 -2.41 2.50
N ALA A 72 2.38 -1.99 3.76
CA ALA A 72 1.83 -2.77 4.89
C ALA A 72 0.32 -3.02 4.76
N ALA A 73 -0.43 -2.02 4.29
CA ALA A 73 -1.87 -2.17 4.03
C ALA A 73 -2.17 -3.15 2.88
N SER A 74 -1.34 -3.13 1.83
CA SER A 74 -1.46 -4.07 0.70
C SER A 74 -1.13 -5.51 1.12
N GLU A 75 -0.07 -5.71 1.90
CA GLU A 75 0.32 -7.04 2.41
C GLU A 75 -0.78 -7.65 3.27
N THR A 76 -1.36 -6.87 4.19
CA THR A 76 -2.47 -7.32 5.03
C THR A 76 -3.67 -7.76 4.19
N LYS A 77 -4.05 -6.95 3.19
CA LYS A 77 -5.17 -7.28 2.30
C LYS A 77 -4.92 -8.55 1.49
N ASN A 78 -3.70 -8.76 1.00
CA ASN A 78 -3.35 -9.97 0.26
C ASN A 78 -3.41 -11.22 1.15
N GLN A 79 -2.93 -11.12 2.40
CA GLN A 79 -3.01 -12.23 3.35
C GLN A 79 -4.46 -12.60 3.69
N ASP A 80 -5.32 -11.61 3.91
CA ASP A 80 -6.75 -11.83 4.18
C ASP A 80 -7.50 -12.44 2.99
N LEU A 81 -7.17 -12.00 1.77
CA LEU A 81 -7.72 -12.57 0.54
C LEU A 81 -7.32 -14.03 0.37
N LEU A 82 -6.05 -14.37 0.58
CA LEU A 82 -5.56 -15.75 0.51
C LEU A 82 -6.21 -16.63 1.57
N ALA A 83 -6.35 -16.13 2.81
CA ALA A 83 -7.02 -16.85 3.89
C ALA A 83 -8.51 -17.10 3.57
N THR A 84 -9.20 -16.11 2.99
CA THR A 84 -10.60 -16.24 2.58
C THR A 84 -10.77 -17.21 1.40
N GLN A 85 -9.87 -17.14 0.42
CA GLN A 85 -9.86 -18.02 -0.75
C GLN A 85 -9.59 -19.47 -0.36
N GLN A 86 -8.63 -19.72 0.53
CA GLN A 86 -8.34 -21.07 1.03
C GLN A 86 -9.52 -21.68 1.81
N ARG A 87 -10.22 -20.88 2.63
CA ARG A 87 -11.41 -21.36 3.37
C ARG A 87 -12.53 -21.80 2.43
N SER A 88 -12.79 -21.06 1.36
CA SER A 88 -13.82 -21.39 0.37
C SER A 88 -13.49 -22.67 -0.41
N GLN A 89 -12.23 -22.84 -0.85
CA GLN A 89 -11.81 -24.05 -1.57
C GLN A 89 -11.86 -25.33 -0.73
N ARG A 90 -11.53 -25.23 0.57
CA ARG A 90 -11.59 -26.40 1.47
C ARG A 90 -13.03 -26.88 1.67
N GLN A 91 -13.99 -25.96 1.76
CA GLN A 91 -15.40 -26.31 1.92
C GLN A 91 -15.98 -26.97 0.65
N THR A 92 -15.66 -26.44 -0.53
CA THR A 92 -16.12 -27.05 -1.80
C THR A 92 -15.51 -28.43 -2.04
N TYR A 93 -14.22 -28.63 -1.73
CA TYR A 93 -13.59 -29.94 -1.87
C TYR A 93 -14.18 -31.01 -0.94
N LEU A 94 -14.50 -30.65 0.31
CA LEU A 94 -15.14 -31.58 1.26
C LEU A 94 -16.57 -31.95 0.85
N LEU A 95 -17.37 -30.99 0.35
CA LEU A 95 -18.70 -31.27 -0.20
C LEU A 95 -18.62 -32.19 -1.43
N MET A 96 -17.66 -31.95 -2.33
CA MET A 96 -17.42 -32.78 -3.51
C MET A 96 -17.05 -34.22 -3.14
N ILE A 97 -16.13 -34.42 -2.18
CA ILE A 97 -15.77 -35.77 -1.70
C ILE A 97 -16.98 -36.50 -1.11
N GLY A 98 -17.79 -35.81 -0.29
CA GLY A 98 -19.01 -36.39 0.28
C GLY A 98 -20.00 -36.87 -0.79
N LEU A 99 -20.18 -36.10 -1.86
CA LEU A 99 -21.01 -36.47 -3.01
C LEU A 99 -20.50 -37.72 -3.74
N VAL A 100 -19.18 -37.81 -3.98
CA VAL A 100 -18.58 -38.98 -4.62
C VAL A 100 -18.76 -40.24 -3.77
N ILE A 101 -18.49 -40.16 -2.47
CA ILE A 101 -18.67 -41.30 -1.54
C ILE A 101 -20.14 -41.73 -1.46
N PHE A 102 -21.07 -40.77 -1.37
CA PHE A 102 -22.50 -41.05 -1.35
C PHE A 102 -22.95 -41.79 -2.63
N SER A 103 -22.47 -41.37 -3.80
CA SER A 103 -22.79 -42.02 -5.07
C SER A 103 -22.30 -43.48 -5.16
N LEU A 104 -21.12 -43.78 -4.59
CA LEU A 104 -20.56 -45.14 -4.56
C LEU A 104 -21.36 -46.09 -3.65
N ILE A 105 -21.90 -45.59 -2.54
CA ILE A 105 -22.69 -46.41 -1.60
C ILE A 105 -24.06 -46.75 -2.19
N VAL A 106 -24.76 -45.77 -2.77
CA VAL A 106 -26.09 -45.99 -3.36
C VAL A 106 -26.02 -46.91 -4.60
N GLY A 107 -24.96 -46.78 -5.42
CA GLY A 107 -24.73 -47.70 -6.55
C GLY A 107 -24.41 -49.13 -6.13
N GLY A 108 -23.70 -49.33 -5.02
CA GLY A 108 -23.33 -50.66 -4.52
C GLY A 108 -24.47 -51.47 -3.91
N VAL A 109 -25.43 -50.81 -3.23
CA VAL A 109 -26.57 -51.49 -2.59
C VAL A 109 -27.57 -52.04 -3.62
N LEU A 110 -27.75 -51.34 -4.75
CA LEU A 110 -28.56 -51.85 -5.86
C LEU A 110 -27.93 -53.07 -6.55
N GLY A 111 -26.60 -53.20 -6.54
CA GLY A 111 -25.90 -54.38 -7.07
C GLY A 111 -26.05 -55.64 -6.20
N MET A 112 -26.11 -55.48 -4.87
CA MET A 112 -26.21 -56.62 -3.95
C MET A 112 -27.61 -57.24 -3.85
N ALA A 113 -28.69 -56.47 -4.04
CA ALA A 113 -30.05 -57.01 -3.98
C ALA A 113 -30.42 -57.88 -5.20
N ILE A 114 -29.77 -57.66 -6.35
CA ILE A 114 -29.97 -58.48 -7.55
C ILE A 114 -29.23 -59.82 -7.41
N ALA A 115 -28.15 -59.89 -6.62
CA ALA A 115 -27.35 -61.10 -6.45
C ALA A 115 -27.90 -62.09 -5.41
N THR A 116 -28.79 -61.68 -4.51
CA THR A 116 -29.41 -62.56 -3.49
C THR A 116 -30.74 -63.16 -3.91
N THR A 117 -31.22 -62.86 -5.12
CA THR A 117 -32.50 -63.36 -5.67
C THR A 117 -32.33 -64.28 -6.90
N LEU A 118 -31.10 -64.70 -7.21
CA LEU A 118 -30.76 -65.65 -8.28
C LEU A 118 -30.24 -66.98 -7.72
#